data_AF-A0A1T4N644-F1
#
_entry.id   AF-A0A1T4N644-F1
#
_cell.length_a   1.000
_cell.length_b   1.000
_cell.length_c   1.000
_cell.angle_alpha   90.00
_cell.angle_beta   90.00
_cell.angle_gamma   90.00
#
_symmetry.space_group_name_H-M   'P 1'
#
loop_
_entity.id
_entity.type
_entity.pdbx_description
1 polymer ?
#
loop_
_entity_poly.entity_id
_entity_poly.type
_entity_poly.pdbx_seq_one_letter_code
_entity_poly.pdbx_strand_id
1 'polypeptide(L)'
;MNNINNKKIIINTKQHYLELYEDDKLIGHYPVAVGKNSTPTPTGNFEVLLKRINPGGVLGSRWIQFTWKTHGIHGTNQPWLIGQSVSHGCVRMFNKDVEEVYAQVQVGTPIQIISSVKSINPKDNSQINPQPDSNHIIYTVKSGDTLYKISTNYNISISQLVELNQIKDPNMIYPGQKLKIPK
;
A
#
# COMPACT_ATOMS: atom_id res chain seq x y z
N MET A 1 -16.16 7.55 32.12
CA MET A 1 -15.78 8.39 30.96
C MET A 1 -15.19 7.45 29.93
N ASN A 2 -15.92 7.18 28.85
CA ASN A 2 -15.43 6.28 27.80
C ASN A 2 -14.40 7.06 26.97
N ASN A 3 -13.11 6.78 27.17
CA ASN A 3 -12.08 7.16 26.21
C ASN A 3 -12.39 6.42 24.91
N ILE A 4 -13.14 7.05 24.02
CA ILE A 4 -13.30 6.54 22.66
C ILE A 4 -11.99 6.87 21.95
N ASN A 5 -11.03 5.93 21.97
CA ASN A 5 -9.81 6.04 21.18
C ASN A 5 -10.20 6.38 19.73
N ASN A 6 -9.83 7.57 19.26
CA ASN A 6 -10.33 8.08 17.99
C ASN A 6 -9.47 7.54 16.85
N LYS A 7 -9.84 6.35 16.36
CA LYS A 7 -9.14 5.70 15.26
C LYS A 7 -9.68 6.18 13.92
N LYS A 8 -8.80 6.32 12.93
CA LYS A 8 -9.16 6.62 11.54
C LYS A 8 -8.23 5.90 10.56
N ILE A 9 -8.76 5.62 9.38
CA ILE A 9 -8.02 5.07 8.25
C ILE A 9 -7.77 6.18 7.23
N ILE A 10 -6.57 6.26 6.68
CA ILE A 10 -6.26 7.08 5.50
C ILE A 10 -5.72 6.15 4.40
N ILE A 11 -6.28 6.22 3.20
CA ILE A 11 -5.85 5.43 2.04
C ILE A 11 -5.36 6.37 0.97
N ASN A 12 -4.12 6.18 0.53
CA ASN A 12 -3.55 6.91 -0.58
C ASN A 12 -3.52 6.04 -1.83
N THR A 13 -4.38 6.35 -2.79
CA THR A 13 -4.52 5.57 -4.03
C THR A 13 -3.39 5.81 -5.03
N LYS A 14 -2.66 6.92 -4.92
CA LYS A 14 -1.50 7.20 -5.78
C LYS A 14 -0.23 6.55 -5.29
N GLN A 15 -0.14 6.28 -3.98
CA GLN A 15 1.05 5.73 -3.35
C GLN A 15 0.84 4.31 -2.80
N HIS A 16 -0.35 3.73 -3.03
CA HIS A 16 -0.67 2.34 -2.72
C HIS A 16 -0.45 1.94 -1.27
N TYR A 17 -0.85 2.81 -0.33
CA TYR A 17 -0.83 2.49 1.09
C TYR A 17 -2.13 2.83 1.82
N LEU A 18 -2.33 2.13 2.93
CA LEU A 18 -3.31 2.43 3.96
C LEU A 18 -2.56 2.73 5.25
N GLU A 19 -2.90 3.84 5.89
CA GLU A 19 -2.41 4.24 7.19
C GLU A 19 -3.53 4.15 8.23
N LEU A 20 -3.21 3.59 9.38
CA LEU A 20 -4.10 3.52 10.54
C LEU A 20 -3.58 4.49 11.60
N TYR A 21 -4.45 5.38 12.06
CA TYR A 21 -4.15 6.35 13.10
C TYR A 21 -4.99 6.07 14.35
N GLU A 22 -4.44 6.38 15.52
CA GLU A 22 -5.13 6.48 16.80
C GLU A 22 -4.72 7.82 17.44
N ASP A 23 -5.69 8.70 17.71
CA ASP A 23 -5.45 10.03 18.29
C ASP A 23 -4.34 10.81 17.53
N ASP A 24 -4.44 10.82 16.20
CA ASP A 24 -3.48 11.41 15.24
C ASP A 24 -2.06 10.80 15.24
N LYS A 25 -1.80 9.78 16.05
CA LYS A 25 -0.57 8.99 15.97
C LYS A 25 -0.72 7.90 14.92
N LEU A 26 0.24 7.82 13.99
CA LEU A 26 0.34 6.71 13.05
C LEU A 26 0.68 5.43 13.81
N ILE A 27 -0.20 4.42 13.75
CA ILE A 27 -0.04 3.12 14.44
C ILE A 27 0.02 1.94 13.47
N GLY A 28 -0.17 2.17 12.17
CA GLY A 28 0.01 1.14 11.15
C GLY A 28 0.15 1.75 9.76
N HIS A 29 0.98 1.14 8.92
CA HIS A 29 1.23 1.55 7.54
C HIS A 29 1.34 0.29 6.69
N TYR A 30 0.44 0.12 5.73
CA TYR A 30 0.23 -1.13 5.03
C TYR A 30 0.18 -0.91 3.52
N PRO A 31 0.89 -1.72 2.71
CA PRO A 31 0.75 -1.65 1.26
C PRO A 31 -0.62 -2.18 0.83
N VAL A 32 -1.21 -1.57 -0.20
CA VAL A 32 -2.54 -1.95 -0.71
C VAL A 32 -2.56 -2.04 -2.23
N ALA A 33 -3.41 -2.92 -2.78
CA ALA A 33 -3.83 -2.82 -4.17
C ALA A 33 -5.09 -1.96 -4.25
N VAL A 34 -5.19 -1.11 -5.28
CA VAL A 34 -6.34 -0.20 -5.48
C VAL A 34 -6.97 -0.40 -6.85
N GLY A 35 -8.04 0.33 -7.13
CA GLY A 35 -8.72 0.33 -8.41
C GLY A 35 -7.82 0.79 -9.55
N LYS A 36 -7.90 0.10 -10.70
CA LYS A 36 -7.29 0.55 -11.97
C LYS A 36 -7.94 1.85 -12.46
N ASN A 37 -7.30 2.57 -13.37
CA ASN A 37 -7.80 3.85 -13.91
C ASN A 37 -9.24 3.77 -14.47
N SER A 38 -9.63 2.64 -15.07
CA SER A 38 -10.99 2.46 -15.62
C SER A 38 -12.05 2.11 -14.57
N THR A 39 -11.65 1.66 -13.38
CA THR A 39 -12.53 1.36 -12.23
C THR A 39 -11.83 1.79 -10.95
N PRO A 40 -11.65 3.10 -10.74
CA PRO A 40 -10.80 3.62 -9.67
C PRO A 40 -11.43 3.38 -8.30
N THR A 41 -10.58 3.28 -7.27
CA THR A 41 -11.06 3.36 -5.89
C THR A 41 -11.62 4.77 -5.66
N PRO A 42 -12.86 4.92 -5.18
CA PRO A 42 -13.48 6.23 -5.02
C PRO A 42 -12.73 7.05 -3.96
N THR A 43 -12.45 8.32 -4.25
CA THR A 43 -11.86 9.26 -3.28
C THR A 43 -12.94 9.98 -2.50
N GLY A 44 -12.60 10.48 -1.31
CA GLY A 44 -13.51 11.19 -0.42
C GLY A 44 -13.48 10.66 1.01
N ASN A 45 -14.43 11.13 1.81
CA ASN A 45 -14.60 10.71 3.20
C ASN A 45 -15.71 9.65 3.27
N PHE A 46 -15.41 8.58 3.97
CA PHE A 46 -16.28 7.43 4.22
C PHE A 46 -16.18 7.02 5.68
N GLU A 47 -16.87 5.95 6.03
CA GLU A 47 -16.78 5.29 7.31
C GLU A 47 -16.88 3.77 7.12
N VAL A 48 -16.45 3.01 8.11
CA VAL A 48 -16.69 1.56 8.14
C VAL A 48 -18.18 1.32 8.32
N LEU A 49 -18.85 0.81 7.29
CA LEU A 49 -20.29 0.53 7.31
C LEU A 49 -20.59 -0.86 7.89
N LEU A 50 -19.83 -1.88 7.47
CA LEU A 50 -19.98 -3.24 7.97
C LEU A 50 -18.68 -4.01 7.90
N LYS A 51 -18.61 -5.08 8.69
CA LYS A 51 -17.43 -5.92 8.86
C LYS A 51 -17.82 -7.39 8.76
N ARG A 52 -17.04 -8.20 8.02
CA ARG A 52 -17.24 -9.67 7.94
C ARG A 52 -15.91 -10.41 8.13
N ILE A 53 -15.97 -11.49 8.90
CA ILE A 53 -14.88 -12.43 9.12
C ILE A 53 -15.00 -13.54 8.07
N ASN A 54 -13.85 -13.96 7.51
CA ASN A 54 -13.70 -15.06 6.57
C ASN A 54 -14.67 -15.02 5.37
N PRO A 55 -14.70 -13.92 4.59
CA PRO A 55 -15.53 -13.85 3.38
C PRO A 55 -15.08 -14.84 2.29
N GLY A 56 -13.81 -15.28 2.31
CA GLY A 56 -13.26 -16.28 1.41
C GLY A 56 -13.04 -15.79 -0.02
N GLY A 57 -12.58 -16.70 -0.89
CA GLY A 57 -12.30 -16.41 -2.29
C GLY A 57 -11.32 -15.23 -2.48
N VAL A 58 -11.64 -14.36 -3.45
CA VAL A 58 -10.83 -13.15 -3.73
C VAL A 58 -10.83 -12.12 -2.60
N LEU A 59 -11.76 -12.23 -1.66
CA LEU A 59 -11.89 -11.31 -0.53
C LEU A 59 -10.99 -11.68 0.64
N GLY A 60 -10.45 -12.90 0.65
CA GLY A 60 -9.51 -13.36 1.68
C GLY A 60 -10.14 -13.49 3.06
N SER A 61 -9.40 -13.06 4.09
CA SER A 61 -9.75 -13.34 5.48
C SER A 61 -10.68 -12.33 6.14
N ARG A 62 -10.73 -11.07 5.69
CA ARG A 62 -11.59 -10.03 6.27
C ARG A 62 -12.19 -9.15 5.19
N TRP A 63 -13.37 -8.60 5.49
CA TRP A 63 -14.05 -7.59 4.69
C TRP A 63 -14.48 -6.43 5.57
N ILE A 64 -14.18 -5.21 5.13
CA ILE A 64 -14.55 -3.94 5.77
C ILE A 64 -15.18 -3.08 4.67
N GLN A 65 -16.50 -2.94 4.71
CA GLN A 65 -17.23 -2.16 3.70
C GLN A 65 -17.19 -0.67 4.02
N PHE A 66 -17.04 0.16 2.99
CA PHE A 66 -17.09 1.63 3.15
C PHE A 66 -18.00 2.33 2.12
N THR A 67 -18.67 1.57 1.25
CA THR A 67 -19.73 2.09 0.38
C THR A 67 -20.95 1.18 0.41
N TRP A 68 -22.14 1.75 0.20
CA TRP A 68 -23.42 1.01 0.22
C TRP A 68 -23.62 0.02 -0.94
N LYS A 69 -22.81 0.09 -2.00
CA LYS A 69 -22.99 -0.73 -3.21
C LYS A 69 -21.97 -1.86 -3.37
N THR A 70 -20.66 -1.58 -3.42
CA THR A 70 -19.70 -2.60 -3.92
C THR A 70 -18.26 -2.52 -3.40
N HIS A 71 -17.86 -1.47 -2.67
CA HIS A 71 -16.46 -1.27 -2.29
C HIS A 71 -16.18 -1.54 -0.81
N GLY A 72 -15.06 -2.23 -0.58
CA GLY A 72 -14.53 -2.50 0.73
C GLY A 72 -13.00 -2.61 0.74
N ILE A 73 -12.44 -2.57 1.94
CA ILE A 73 -11.08 -2.98 2.25
C ILE A 73 -11.16 -4.47 2.59
N HIS A 74 -10.36 -5.30 1.93
CA HIS A 74 -10.41 -6.74 2.11
C HIS A 74 -9.04 -7.40 1.95
N GLY A 75 -8.94 -8.65 2.39
CA GLY A 75 -7.75 -9.48 2.18
C GLY A 75 -7.56 -9.87 0.71
N THR A 76 -6.80 -10.92 0.42
CA THR A 76 -6.71 -11.39 -0.97
C THR A 76 -6.19 -12.82 -1.01
N ASN A 77 -6.58 -13.58 -2.05
CA ASN A 77 -5.91 -14.82 -2.45
C ASN A 77 -4.84 -14.60 -3.53
N GLN A 78 -4.64 -13.35 -3.94
CA GLN A 78 -3.62 -12.93 -4.90
C GLN A 78 -2.66 -11.91 -4.26
N PRO A 79 -1.87 -12.30 -3.24
CA PRO A 79 -0.99 -11.39 -2.50
C PRO A 79 0.05 -10.68 -3.38
N TRP A 80 0.43 -11.27 -4.51
CA TRP A 80 1.35 -10.67 -5.48
C TRP A 80 0.81 -9.41 -6.18
N LEU A 81 -0.50 -9.13 -6.08
CA LEU A 81 -1.13 -7.94 -6.64
C LEU A 81 -1.14 -6.73 -5.70
N ILE A 82 -0.73 -6.90 -4.44
CA ILE A 82 -0.62 -5.80 -3.48
C ILE A 82 0.44 -4.80 -3.93
N GLY A 83 0.14 -3.50 -3.82
CA GLY A 83 0.98 -2.40 -4.33
C GLY A 83 0.67 -1.99 -5.77
N GLN A 84 -0.40 -2.53 -6.39
CA GLN A 84 -0.75 -2.26 -7.79
C GLN A 84 -2.16 -1.66 -7.96
N SER A 85 -2.40 -0.98 -9.07
CA SER A 85 -3.75 -0.50 -9.47
C SER A 85 -4.44 -1.50 -10.38
N VAL A 86 -5.08 -2.51 -9.79
CA VAL A 86 -5.61 -3.69 -10.52
C VAL A 86 -7.05 -4.08 -10.17
N SER A 87 -7.60 -3.54 -9.08
CA SER A 87 -8.93 -3.95 -8.62
C SER A 87 -10.05 -3.26 -9.39
N HIS A 88 -11.29 -3.68 -9.14
CA HIS A 88 -12.51 -3.01 -9.60
C HIS A 88 -12.99 -1.92 -8.63
N GLY A 89 -12.05 -1.28 -7.92
CA GLY A 89 -12.30 -0.19 -6.97
C GLY A 89 -12.12 -0.56 -5.50
N CYS A 90 -12.11 -1.86 -5.16
CA CYS A 90 -11.84 -2.31 -3.78
C CYS A 90 -10.37 -2.08 -3.39
N VAL A 91 -10.13 -1.95 -2.09
CA VAL A 91 -8.77 -1.86 -1.54
C VAL A 91 -8.38 -3.25 -1.05
N ARG A 92 -7.37 -3.85 -1.67
CA ARG A 92 -6.86 -5.17 -1.27
C ARG A 92 -5.67 -5.02 -0.36
N MET A 93 -5.59 -5.87 0.65
CA MET A 93 -4.48 -5.95 1.60
C MET A 93 -3.99 -7.40 1.68
N PHE A 94 -2.80 -7.61 2.23
CA PHE A 94 -2.42 -8.94 2.71
C PHE A 94 -3.42 -9.40 3.79
N ASN A 95 -3.68 -10.71 3.87
CA ASN A 95 -4.63 -11.26 4.85
C ASN A 95 -4.24 -10.91 6.29
N LYS A 96 -2.94 -10.97 6.60
CA LYS A 96 -2.42 -10.58 7.92
C LYS A 96 -2.71 -9.09 8.23
N ASP A 97 -2.40 -8.21 7.29
CA ASP A 97 -2.58 -6.77 7.47
C ASP A 97 -4.06 -6.37 7.62
N VAL A 98 -4.96 -6.97 6.83
CA VAL A 98 -6.40 -6.70 6.99
C VAL A 98 -6.93 -7.25 8.30
N GLU A 99 -6.38 -8.34 8.83
CA GLU A 99 -6.75 -8.88 10.14
C GLU A 99 -6.36 -7.92 11.26
N GLU A 100 -5.17 -7.33 11.17
CA GLU A 100 -4.70 -6.29 12.10
C GLU A 100 -5.60 -5.06 12.03
N VAL A 101 -5.82 -4.49 10.85
CA VAL A 101 -6.72 -3.33 10.68
C VAL A 101 -8.13 -3.65 11.17
N TYR A 102 -8.66 -4.82 10.81
CA TYR A 102 -10.00 -5.26 11.22
C TYR A 102 -10.14 -5.34 12.75
N ALA A 103 -9.13 -5.81 13.46
CA ALA A 103 -9.16 -5.87 14.92
C ALA A 103 -9.15 -4.47 15.56
N GLN A 104 -8.53 -3.50 14.90
CA GLN A 104 -8.37 -2.15 15.44
C GLN A 104 -9.59 -1.24 15.21
N VAL A 105 -10.32 -1.40 14.11
CA VAL A 105 -11.41 -0.50 13.71
C VAL A 105 -12.80 -1.05 14.05
N GLN A 106 -13.77 -0.16 14.20
CA GLN A 106 -15.17 -0.50 14.49
C GLN A 106 -16.08 0.06 13.40
N VAL A 107 -17.35 -0.35 13.37
CA VAL A 107 -18.36 0.32 12.53
C VAL A 107 -18.43 1.80 12.94
N GLY A 108 -18.47 2.71 11.96
CA GLY A 108 -18.37 4.14 12.16
C GLY A 108 -16.94 4.69 12.21
N THR A 109 -15.89 3.85 12.20
CA THR A 109 -14.50 4.34 12.09
C THR A 109 -14.33 5.14 10.79
N PRO A 110 -13.88 6.40 10.84
CA PRO A 110 -13.67 7.22 9.64
C PRO A 110 -12.63 6.63 8.69
N ILE A 111 -12.91 6.71 7.39
CA ILE A 111 -12.00 6.34 6.31
C ILE A 111 -11.87 7.54 5.37
N GLN A 112 -10.66 8.06 5.21
CA GLN A 112 -10.36 9.08 4.21
C GLN A 112 -9.60 8.45 3.04
N ILE A 113 -10.10 8.59 1.82
CA ILE A 113 -9.43 8.09 0.61
C ILE A 113 -8.98 9.28 -0.22
N ILE A 114 -7.67 9.42 -0.38
CA ILE A 114 -7.02 10.50 -1.11
C ILE A 114 -6.28 9.98 -2.33
N SER A 115 -6.17 10.83 -3.35
CA SER A 115 -5.34 10.61 -4.54
C SER A 115 -4.27 11.70 -4.62
N SER A 116 -3.39 11.76 -3.62
CA SER A 116 -2.32 12.75 -3.54
C SER A 116 -0.97 12.06 -3.67
N VAL A 117 -0.08 12.59 -4.50
CA VAL A 117 1.35 12.32 -4.31
C VAL A 117 1.77 13.09 -3.05
N LYS A 118 2.43 12.44 -2.09
CA LYS A 118 3.03 13.14 -0.93
C LYS A 118 3.94 14.23 -1.52
N SER A 119 3.55 15.51 -1.37
CA SER A 119 4.37 16.64 -1.84
C SER A 119 5.72 16.55 -1.18
N ILE A 120 6.73 16.16 -1.95
CA ILE A 120 8.11 16.53 -1.66
C ILE A 120 8.12 18.06 -1.79
N ASN A 121 8.50 18.75 -0.73
CA ASN A 121 8.38 20.21 -0.62
C ASN A 121 9.09 20.90 -1.82
N PRO A 122 8.47 21.82 -2.59
CA PRO A 122 9.04 22.43 -3.81
C PRO A 122 10.20 23.43 -3.60
N LYS A 123 11.03 23.26 -2.57
CA LYS A 123 12.17 24.14 -2.28
C LYS A 123 13.53 23.58 -2.71
N ASP A 124 13.58 22.56 -3.56
CA ASP A 124 14.82 22.18 -4.22
C ASP A 124 14.70 22.36 -5.73
N ASN A 125 15.06 23.57 -6.17
CA ASN A 125 15.29 23.89 -7.56
C ASN A 125 16.78 24.19 -7.69
N SER A 126 17.61 23.14 -7.80
CA SER A 126 19.03 23.28 -8.09
C SER A 126 19.51 22.28 -9.14
N GLN A 127 19.61 22.79 -10.38
CA GLN A 127 20.70 22.61 -11.34
C GLN A 127 21.30 21.19 -11.51
N ILE A 128 21.04 20.63 -12.68
CA ILE A 128 21.59 19.37 -13.21
C ILE A 128 23.11 19.51 -13.39
N ASN A 129 23.90 18.80 -12.58
CA ASN A 129 25.30 18.46 -12.89
C ASN A 129 25.54 17.00 -12.45
N PRO A 130 26.16 16.13 -13.27
CA PRO A 130 26.25 14.70 -12.94
C PRO A 130 27.30 14.46 -11.85
N GLN A 131 26.85 14.52 -10.59
CA GLN A 131 27.58 14.01 -9.44
C GLN A 131 27.35 12.48 -9.34
N PRO A 132 28.32 11.70 -8.83
CA PRO A 132 28.10 10.27 -8.57
C PRO A 132 26.93 10.12 -7.60
N ASP A 133 25.89 9.42 -8.07
CA ASP A 133 24.64 9.15 -7.38
C ASP A 133 24.90 8.48 -6.02
N SER A 134 25.00 9.32 -4.99
CA SER A 134 25.28 8.91 -3.61
C SER A 134 24.01 8.50 -2.86
N ASN A 135 22.85 8.50 -3.52
CA ASN A 135 21.54 8.25 -2.92
C ASN A 135 21.06 6.81 -3.09
N HIS A 136 21.85 5.95 -3.73
CA HIS A 136 21.47 4.55 -3.94
C HIS A 136 22.64 3.62 -3.60
N ILE A 137 22.31 2.45 -3.05
CA ILE A 137 23.22 1.31 -3.00
C ILE A 137 22.91 0.36 -4.16
N ILE A 138 23.91 -0.40 -4.58
CA ILE A 138 23.73 -1.44 -5.59
C ILE A 138 23.59 -2.78 -4.88
N TYR A 139 22.40 -3.37 -4.96
CA TYR A 139 22.14 -4.73 -4.53
C TYR A 139 22.32 -5.70 -5.69
N THR A 140 23.03 -6.80 -5.47
CA THR A 140 23.16 -7.87 -6.47
C THR A 140 22.22 -9.02 -6.07
N VAL A 141 21.26 -9.31 -6.93
CA VAL A 141 20.25 -10.36 -6.73
C VAL A 141 20.94 -11.71 -6.53
N LYS A 142 20.53 -12.44 -5.50
CA LYS A 142 21.03 -13.77 -5.14
C LYS A 142 20.03 -14.86 -5.53
N SER A 143 20.49 -16.10 -5.62
CA SER A 143 19.59 -17.24 -5.82
C SER A 143 18.56 -17.30 -4.69
N GLY A 144 17.27 -17.38 -5.05
CA GLY A 144 16.14 -17.40 -4.11
C GLY A 144 15.62 -16.02 -3.68
N ASP A 145 16.19 -14.93 -4.19
CA ASP A 145 15.65 -13.59 -3.99
C ASP A 145 14.36 -13.36 -4.79
N THR A 146 13.50 -12.53 -4.23
CA THR A 146 12.35 -11.94 -4.92
C THR A 146 12.38 -10.44 -4.69
N LEU A 147 11.74 -9.65 -5.56
CA LEU A 147 11.61 -8.22 -5.32
C LEU A 147 10.93 -7.92 -3.98
N TYR A 148 10.02 -8.78 -3.52
CA TYR A 148 9.41 -8.69 -2.19
C TYR A 148 10.45 -8.83 -1.06
N LYS A 149 11.26 -9.91 -1.06
CA LYS A 149 12.27 -10.11 -0.01
C LYS A 149 13.26 -8.95 0.04
N ILE A 150 13.68 -8.48 -1.13
CA ILE A 150 14.59 -7.34 -1.25
C ILE A 150 13.91 -6.07 -0.74
N SER A 151 12.71 -5.76 -1.23
CA SER A 151 12.00 -4.54 -0.86
C SER A 151 11.71 -4.48 0.65
N THR A 152 11.33 -5.61 1.26
CA THR A 152 11.14 -5.73 2.71
C THR A 152 12.44 -5.54 3.49
N ASN A 153 13.55 -6.16 3.05
CA ASN A 153 14.84 -6.03 3.73
C ASN A 153 15.37 -4.58 3.73
N TYR A 154 15.04 -3.82 2.70
CA TYR A 154 15.46 -2.43 2.53
C TYR A 154 14.35 -1.42 2.88
N ASN A 155 13.22 -1.89 3.42
CA ASN A 155 12.08 -1.06 3.81
C ASN A 155 11.59 -0.10 2.70
N ILE A 156 11.56 -0.60 1.46
CA ILE A 156 11.04 0.11 0.28
C ILE A 156 9.85 -0.64 -0.31
N SER A 157 9.03 0.05 -1.11
CA SER A 157 7.94 -0.63 -1.83
C SER A 157 8.47 -1.35 -3.08
N ILE A 158 7.77 -2.41 -3.49
CA ILE A 158 8.06 -3.09 -4.77
C ILE A 158 7.89 -2.11 -5.93
N SER A 159 6.89 -1.24 -5.93
CA SER A 159 6.68 -0.25 -7.01
C SER A 159 7.87 0.70 -7.11
N GLN A 160 8.35 1.24 -5.99
CA GLN A 160 9.53 2.09 -5.95
C GLN A 160 10.77 1.34 -6.45
N LEU A 161 10.94 0.08 -6.05
CA LEU A 161 12.03 -0.77 -6.50
C LEU A 161 11.95 -1.05 -8.01
N VAL A 162 10.76 -1.29 -8.53
CA VAL A 162 10.47 -1.57 -9.95
C VAL A 162 10.69 -0.32 -10.80
N GLU A 163 10.15 0.83 -10.40
CA GLU A 163 10.28 2.11 -11.09
C GLU A 163 11.74 2.56 -11.14
N LEU A 164 12.43 2.51 -10.00
CA LEU A 164 13.84 2.91 -9.89
C LEU A 164 14.76 2.08 -10.80
N ASN A 165 14.40 0.81 -11.02
CA ASN A 165 15.18 -0.13 -11.82
C ASN A 165 14.60 -0.40 -13.21
N GLN A 166 13.53 0.30 -13.59
CA GLN A 166 12.83 0.13 -14.86
C GLN A 166 12.48 -1.35 -15.14
N ILE A 167 12.09 -2.08 -14.10
CA ILE A 167 11.76 -3.51 -14.20
C ILE A 167 10.41 -3.65 -14.91
N LYS A 168 10.40 -4.36 -16.04
CA LYS A 168 9.16 -4.56 -16.82
C LYS A 168 8.25 -5.63 -16.21
N ASP A 169 8.85 -6.71 -15.71
CA ASP A 169 8.14 -7.78 -15.02
C ASP A 169 8.71 -7.97 -13.60
N PRO A 170 7.96 -7.60 -12.55
CA PRO A 170 8.39 -7.74 -11.16
C PRO A 170 8.71 -9.19 -10.73
N ASN A 171 8.23 -10.19 -11.47
CA ASN A 171 8.51 -11.61 -11.19
C ASN A 171 9.78 -12.11 -11.90
N MET A 172 10.36 -11.33 -12.81
CA MET A 172 11.54 -11.71 -13.59
C MET A 172 12.78 -10.95 -13.13
N ILE A 173 13.30 -11.34 -11.97
CA ILE A 173 14.67 -10.99 -11.57
C ILE A 173 15.57 -12.22 -11.59
N TYR A 174 16.84 -12.02 -11.89
CA TYR A 174 17.81 -13.12 -12.05
C TYR A 174 18.99 -12.97 -11.10
N PRO A 175 19.53 -14.06 -10.53
CA PRO A 175 20.78 -14.02 -9.79
C PRO A 175 21.89 -13.33 -10.59
N GLY A 176 22.59 -12.38 -9.96
CA GLY A 176 23.59 -11.54 -10.60
C GLY A 176 23.06 -10.21 -11.16
N GLN A 177 21.74 -10.03 -11.26
CA GLN A 177 21.14 -8.75 -11.66
C GLN A 177 21.44 -7.67 -10.61
N LYS A 178 21.86 -6.49 -11.07
CA LYS A 178 22.13 -5.33 -10.20
C LYS A 178 20.88 -4.46 -10.09
N LEU A 179 20.46 -4.20 -8.87
CA LEU A 179 19.34 -3.31 -8.53
C LEU A 179 19.86 -2.10 -7.75
N LYS A 180 19.44 -0.91 -8.16
CA LYS A 180 19.51 0.31 -7.37
C LYS A 180 18.49 0.23 -6.25
N ILE A 181 18.94 0.43 -5.02
CA ILE A 181 18.11 0.53 -3.82
C ILE A 181 18.35 1.92 -3.24
N PRO A 182 17.32 2.73 -2.97
CA PRO A 182 17.52 4.05 -2.35
C PRO A 182 18.04 3.89 -0.92
N LYS A 183 18.91 4.82 -0.50
CA LYS A 183 19.38 4.94 0.88
C LYS A 183 18.30 5.47 1.82
#